data_AF-A0A1J4KTM7-F1
#
_entry.id   AF-A0A1J4KTM7-F1
#
_cell.length_a   1.000
_cell.length_b   1.000
_cell.length_c   1.000
_cell.angle_alpha   90.00
_cell.angle_beta   90.00
_cell.angle_gamma   90.00
#
_symmetry.space_group_name_H-M   'P 1'
#
loop_
_entity.id
_entity.type
_entity.pdbx_description
1 polymer ?
#
loop_
_entity_poly.entity_id
_entity_poly.type
_entity_poly.pdbx_seq_one_letter_code
_entity_poly.pdbx_strand_id
1 'polypeptide(L)'
;MSNSDSGSQNSLPDSPFFPISLDSPNTPRIHLDDVKQNRLDEKVAATVAEKGGVNYIQAEYVSQLCDAVIGSDNNLMHELQPRIKDLSPDVYYRALCLSLAFLKRYKMTQTVDALRKEFPDAPKSTGYSRASELDTAFEQLFTTSENSRELGFDKRARQFERKVSEMYEVAPTWLNDAMSVRSTRSIRSWKSARSAKSSKSKQSHRSSKSPTPSGSPSPRK
;
A
#
# COMPACT_ATOMS: atom_id res chain seq x y z
N MET A 1 -35.86 -15.98 17.29
CA MET A 1 -34.69 -15.34 17.92
C MET A 1 -33.57 -15.43 16.90
N SER A 2 -33.46 -14.39 16.09
CA SER A 2 -32.55 -14.32 14.95
C SER A 2 -31.30 -13.59 15.44
N ASN A 3 -30.18 -14.30 15.52
CA ASN A 3 -28.89 -13.68 15.79
C ASN A 3 -28.40 -13.04 14.49
N SER A 4 -28.49 -11.72 14.44
CA SER A 4 -27.88 -10.88 13.41
C SER A 4 -26.38 -10.80 13.71
N ASP A 5 -25.60 -11.48 12.89
CA ASP A 5 -24.14 -11.44 12.89
C ASP A 5 -23.70 -10.12 12.23
N SER A 6 -23.40 -9.11 13.04
CA SER A 6 -22.91 -7.81 12.59
C SER A 6 -21.41 -7.90 12.31
N GLY A 7 -21.06 -7.93 11.03
CA GLY A 7 -19.68 -7.91 10.55
C GLY A 7 -18.90 -6.72 11.09
N SER A 8 -17.85 -7.02 11.85
CA SER A 8 -16.80 -6.06 12.21
C SER A 8 -16.03 -5.67 10.96
N GLN A 9 -16.17 -4.40 10.55
CA GLN A 9 -15.24 -3.78 9.62
C GLN A 9 -13.94 -3.52 10.37
N ASN A 10 -12.93 -4.36 10.14
CA ASN A 10 -11.55 -4.09 10.52
C ASN A 10 -11.02 -2.96 9.63
N SER A 11 -11.20 -1.71 10.05
CA SER A 11 -10.36 -0.61 9.60
C SER A 11 -8.93 -0.90 10.04
N LEU A 12 -8.01 -0.99 9.07
CA LEU A 12 -6.57 -1.08 9.32
C LEU A 12 -6.16 0.06 10.27
N PRO A 13 -5.32 -0.20 11.28
CA PRO A 13 -4.79 0.87 12.11
C PRO A 13 -3.96 1.79 11.21
N ASP A 14 -4.34 3.07 11.21
CA ASP A 14 -3.56 4.15 10.63
C ASP A 14 -2.09 4.02 11.06
N SER A 15 -1.19 4.20 10.10
CA SER A 15 0.24 4.11 10.31
C SER A 15 0.68 4.98 11.51
N PRO A 16 1.62 4.52 12.36
CA PRO A 16 2.12 5.28 13.50
C PRO A 16 2.99 6.48 13.09
N PHE A 17 3.15 6.74 11.78
CA PHE A 17 3.61 8.03 11.31
C PHE A 17 2.46 9.00 11.49
N PHE A 18 2.50 9.73 12.61
CA PHE A 18 1.63 10.86 12.87
C PHE A 18 1.43 11.64 11.56
N PRO A 19 0.20 11.80 11.04
CA PRO A 19 -0.06 12.89 10.14
C PRO A 19 0.27 14.13 10.96
N ILE A 20 1.46 14.70 10.75
CA ILE A 20 1.72 16.07 11.15
C ILE A 20 0.60 16.83 10.45
N SER A 21 -0.37 17.31 11.24
CA SER A 21 -1.53 18.01 10.72
C SER A 21 -1.00 19.04 9.72
N LEU A 22 -1.43 18.92 8.47
CA LEU A 22 -1.08 19.86 7.41
C LEU A 22 -1.69 21.25 7.66
N ASP A 23 -2.38 21.42 8.78
CA ASP A 23 -2.55 22.70 9.44
C ASP A 23 -1.17 23.19 9.83
N SER A 24 -0.56 23.92 8.89
CA SER A 24 0.53 24.86 9.09
C SER A 24 0.56 25.30 10.55
N PRO A 25 1.68 25.15 11.29
CA PRO A 25 1.76 25.67 12.65
C PRO A 25 1.35 27.13 12.53
N ASN A 26 0.16 27.44 13.06
CA ASN A 26 -0.54 28.72 12.93
C ASN A 26 0.52 29.81 12.94
N THR A 27 1.01 30.23 11.76
CA THR A 27 2.12 31.19 11.74
C THR A 27 1.44 32.39 12.33
N PRO A 28 1.83 32.84 13.55
CA PRO A 28 1.15 33.95 14.18
C PRO A 28 1.14 35.04 13.11
N ARG A 29 -0.01 35.64 12.81
CA ARG A 29 -0.04 36.79 11.90
C ARG A 29 0.80 37.87 12.57
N ILE A 30 2.10 37.86 12.30
CA ILE A 30 3.11 38.66 13.01
C ILE A 30 2.82 40.14 12.75
N HIS A 31 2.15 40.42 11.62
CA HIS A 31 1.76 41.73 11.17
C HIS A 31 0.24 41.86 11.16
N LEU A 32 -0.37 41.96 12.34
CA LEU A 32 -1.83 42.02 12.52
C LEU A 32 -2.49 43.13 11.68
N ASP A 33 -1.80 44.24 11.44
CA ASP A 33 -2.35 45.42 10.77
C ASP A 33 -1.84 45.65 9.33
N ASP A 34 -0.80 44.95 8.87
CA ASP A 34 -0.24 45.14 7.53
C ASP A 34 -0.77 44.11 6.53
N VAL A 35 -1.84 44.51 5.82
CA VAL A 35 -2.47 43.70 4.76
C VAL A 35 -1.50 43.34 3.63
N LYS A 36 -0.53 44.20 3.31
CA LYS A 36 0.44 43.92 2.25
C LYS A 36 1.44 42.86 2.70
N GLN A 37 1.92 42.97 3.95
CA GLN A 37 2.84 42.00 4.52
C GLN A 37 2.18 40.62 4.69
N ASN A 38 0.93 40.57 5.17
CA ASN A 38 0.20 39.30 5.28
C ASN A 38 0.05 38.59 3.91
N ARG A 39 -0.23 39.34 2.83
CA ARG A 39 -0.28 38.79 1.46
C ARG A 39 1.07 38.28 0.97
N LEU A 40 2.17 38.93 1.38
CA LEU A 40 3.53 38.47 1.08
C LEU A 40 3.83 37.17 1.83
N ASP A 41 3.53 37.13 3.12
CA ASP A 41 3.77 35.95 3.97
C ASP A 41 2.96 34.74 3.48
N GLU A 42 1.70 34.93 3.09
CA GLU A 42 0.86 33.87 2.49
C GLU A 42 1.46 33.35 1.18
N LYS A 43 1.95 34.24 0.31
CA LYS A 43 2.62 33.84 -0.94
C LYS A 43 3.93 33.11 -0.69
N VAL A 44 4.72 33.57 0.29
CA VAL A 44 5.97 32.92 0.69
C VAL A 44 5.67 31.52 1.23
N ALA A 45 4.72 31.39 2.15
CA ALA A 45 4.31 30.11 2.71
C ALA A 45 3.82 29.15 1.62
N ALA A 46 2.97 29.63 0.70
CA ALA A 46 2.51 28.84 -0.44
C ALA A 46 3.67 28.40 -1.35
N THR A 47 4.61 29.29 -1.63
CA THR A 47 5.78 28.98 -2.46
C THR A 47 6.68 27.96 -1.77
N VAL A 48 6.93 28.10 -0.47
CA VAL A 48 7.73 27.16 0.33
C VAL A 48 7.06 25.79 0.35
N ALA A 49 5.74 25.73 0.55
CA ALA A 49 4.97 24.48 0.50
C ALA A 49 5.03 23.83 -0.89
N GLU A 50 4.83 24.60 -1.96
CA GLU A 50 4.90 24.12 -3.36
C GLU A 50 6.29 23.57 -3.68
N LYS A 51 7.35 24.22 -3.20
CA LYS A 51 8.74 23.76 -3.39
C LYS A 51 9.15 22.65 -2.44
N GLY A 52 8.25 22.15 -1.60
CA GLY A 52 8.51 21.01 -0.71
C GLY A 52 9.36 21.34 0.51
N GLY A 53 9.32 22.59 1.01
CA GLY A 53 10.10 23.01 2.17
C GLY A 53 9.83 22.17 3.43
N VAL A 54 8.59 21.71 3.63
CA VAL A 54 8.25 20.81 4.74
C VAL A 54 8.97 19.47 4.62
N ASN A 55 9.02 18.90 3.41
CA ASN A 55 9.71 17.63 3.15
C ASN A 55 11.21 17.77 3.40
N TYR A 56 11.80 18.92 3.04
CA TYR A 56 13.20 19.21 3.32
C TYR A 56 13.48 19.23 4.83
N ILE A 57 12.66 19.93 5.62
CA ILE A 57 12.84 20.00 7.08
C ILE A 57 12.70 18.60 7.71
N GLN A 58 11.73 17.80 7.26
CA GLN A 58 11.55 16.43 7.74
C GLN A 58 12.76 15.55 7.40
N ALA A 59 13.27 15.62 6.18
CA ALA A 59 14.43 14.85 5.75
C ALA A 59 15.70 15.26 6.53
N GLU A 60 15.87 16.56 6.81
CA GLU A 60 16.95 17.06 7.64
C GLU A 60 16.86 16.55 9.09
N TYR A 61 15.67 16.64 9.69
CA TYR A 61 15.42 16.11 11.04
C TYR A 61 15.73 14.62 11.12
N VAL A 62 15.25 13.82 10.16
CA VAL A 62 15.54 12.38 10.10
C VAL A 62 17.05 12.14 9.97
N SER A 63 17.74 12.89 9.11
CA SER A 63 19.20 12.75 8.95
C SER A 63 19.97 13.00 10.26
N GLN A 64 19.58 14.04 11.01
CA GLN A 64 20.16 14.35 12.32
C GLN A 64 19.81 13.29 13.36
N LEU A 65 18.59 12.75 13.32
CA LEU A 65 18.18 11.65 14.19
C LEU A 65 19.01 10.39 13.91
N CYS A 66 19.27 10.05 12.64
CA CYS A 66 20.16 8.95 12.28
C CYS A 66 21.55 9.13 12.90
N ASP A 67 22.13 10.34 12.85
CA ASP A 67 23.43 10.63 13.45
C ASP A 67 23.43 10.45 14.98
N ALA A 68 22.34 10.83 15.64
CA ALA A 68 22.21 10.72 17.09
C ALA A 68 21.96 9.27 17.54
N VAL A 69 21.31 8.45 16.72
CA VAL A 69 20.92 7.08 17.05
C VAL A 69 22.02 6.08 16.69
N ILE A 70 22.62 6.19 15.51
CA ILE A 70 23.59 5.18 15.03
C ILE A 70 24.78 5.12 15.98
N GLY A 71 24.99 3.95 16.60
CA GLY A 71 26.09 3.73 17.55
C GLY A 71 25.90 4.37 18.94
N SER A 72 24.71 4.87 19.28
CA SER A 72 24.44 5.41 20.61
C SER A 72 24.35 4.30 21.68
N ASP A 73 24.97 4.50 22.84
CA ASP A 73 24.89 3.59 23.99
C ASP A 73 23.60 3.74 24.82
N ASN A 74 22.70 4.65 24.43
CA ASN A 74 21.47 4.89 25.16
C ASN A 74 20.46 3.76 24.89
N ASN A 75 20.09 3.02 25.94
CA ASN A 75 19.11 1.93 25.87
C ASN A 75 17.77 2.35 25.24
N LEU A 76 17.34 3.61 25.43
CA LEU A 76 16.11 4.12 24.83
C LEU A 76 16.20 4.24 23.30
N MET A 77 17.40 4.45 22.77
CA MET A 77 17.64 4.60 21.33
C MET A 77 17.95 3.27 20.65
N HIS A 78 18.12 2.18 21.40
CA HIS A 78 18.44 0.86 20.85
C HIS A 78 17.31 0.31 19.95
N GLU A 79 16.06 0.70 20.20
CA GLU A 79 14.93 0.34 19.35
C GLU A 79 14.92 1.08 18.01
N LEU A 80 15.52 2.27 17.96
CA LEU A 80 15.61 3.11 16.76
C LEU A 80 16.81 2.76 15.89
N GLN A 81 17.70 1.87 16.34
CA GLN A 81 18.83 1.40 15.53
C GLN A 81 18.33 0.77 14.22
N PRO A 82 18.98 1.05 13.08
CA PRO A 82 18.59 0.48 11.80
C PRO A 82 18.73 -1.04 11.82
N ARG A 83 17.60 -1.75 11.68
CA ARG A 83 17.53 -3.22 11.60
C ARG A 83 17.41 -3.66 10.15
N ILE A 84 18.51 -3.58 9.42
CA ILE A 84 18.54 -3.95 8.01
C ILE A 84 18.64 -5.48 7.93
N LYS A 85 17.63 -6.09 7.32
CA LYS A 85 17.64 -7.53 7.03
C LYS A 85 18.67 -7.81 5.94
N ASP A 86 19.29 -8.99 5.97
CA ASP A 86 20.20 -9.42 4.91
C ASP A 86 19.53 -9.27 3.53
N LEU A 87 20.08 -8.37 2.72
CA LEU A 87 19.66 -8.11 1.34
C LEU A 87 20.29 -9.11 0.36
N SER A 88 20.63 -10.31 0.83
CA SER A 88 21.29 -11.35 0.04
C SER A 88 20.54 -11.78 -1.23
N PRO A 89 19.19 -11.72 -1.31
CA PRO A 89 18.52 -12.01 -2.57
C PRO A 89 18.75 -10.87 -3.57
N ASP A 90 19.26 -11.20 -4.75
CA ASP A 90 19.49 -10.29 -5.89
C ASP A 90 18.33 -9.32 -6.18
N VAL A 91 17.10 -9.75 -5.92
CA VAL A 91 15.89 -8.97 -6.16
C VAL A 91 15.83 -7.72 -5.26
N TYR A 92 16.19 -7.85 -3.98
CA TYR A 92 16.19 -6.72 -3.05
C TYR A 92 17.32 -5.73 -3.39
N TYR A 93 18.48 -6.25 -3.77
CA TYR A 93 19.59 -5.41 -4.22
C TYR A 93 19.22 -4.58 -5.47
N ARG A 94 18.53 -5.19 -6.45
CA ARG A 94 18.04 -4.47 -7.64
C ARG A 94 17.00 -3.41 -7.28
N ALA A 95 16.06 -3.73 -6.38
CA ALA A 95 15.06 -2.76 -5.91
C ALA A 95 15.72 -1.57 -5.21
N LEU A 96 16.72 -1.83 -4.36
CA LEU A 96 17.49 -0.78 -3.69
C LEU A 96 18.24 0.10 -4.72
N CYS A 97 18.87 -0.49 -5.73
CA CYS A 97 19.54 0.25 -6.81
C CYS A 97 18.57 1.15 -7.58
N LEU A 98 17.37 0.64 -7.92
CA LEU A 98 16.35 1.41 -8.60
C LEU A 98 15.87 2.61 -7.75
N SER A 99 15.57 2.36 -6.47
CA SER A 99 15.18 3.42 -5.51
C SER A 99 16.29 4.47 -5.35
N LEU A 100 17.54 4.04 -5.20
CA LEU A 100 18.67 4.95 -5.04
C LEU A 100 18.92 5.78 -6.31
N ALA A 101 18.70 5.20 -7.50
CA ALA A 101 18.81 5.92 -8.76
C ALA A 101 17.75 7.01 -8.88
N PHE A 102 16.52 6.72 -8.44
CA PHE A 102 15.43 7.69 -8.38
C PHE A 102 15.79 8.85 -7.45
N LEU A 103 16.20 8.56 -6.20
CA LEU A 103 16.58 9.60 -5.23
C LEU A 103 17.71 10.51 -5.75
N LYS A 104 18.74 9.94 -6.39
CA LYS A 104 19.84 10.69 -6.99
C LYS A 104 19.37 11.61 -8.12
N ARG A 105 18.48 11.12 -9.01
CA ARG A 105 17.96 11.91 -10.15
C ARG A 105 17.19 13.14 -9.69
N TYR A 106 16.40 13.02 -8.63
CA TYR A 106 15.63 14.12 -8.05
C TYR A 106 16.40 14.93 -7.01
N LYS A 107 17.72 14.71 -6.87
CA LYS A 107 18.60 15.44 -5.95
C LYS A 107 18.13 15.38 -4.49
N MET A 108 17.56 14.26 -4.07
CA MET A 108 17.15 14.01 -2.68
C MET A 108 18.38 13.62 -1.83
N THR A 109 19.36 14.52 -1.73
CA THR A 109 20.68 14.23 -1.14
C THR A 109 20.59 13.84 0.33
N GLN A 110 19.76 14.53 1.11
CA GLN A 110 19.56 14.22 2.53
C GLN A 110 19.09 12.78 2.78
N THR A 111 18.15 12.31 1.96
CA THR A 111 17.67 10.92 2.03
C THR A 111 18.75 9.92 1.63
N VAL A 112 19.55 10.25 0.60
CA VAL A 112 20.68 9.41 0.18
C VAL A 112 21.74 9.32 1.27
N ASP A 113 22.03 10.45 1.94
CA ASP A 113 23.03 10.51 3.00
C ASP A 113 22.55 9.76 4.25
N ALA A 114 21.29 9.92 4.65
CA ALA A 114 20.68 9.13 5.73
C ALA A 114 20.74 7.63 5.42
N LEU A 115 20.38 7.23 4.20
CA LEU A 115 20.43 5.83 3.78
C LEU A 115 21.85 5.25 3.83
N ARG A 116 22.88 6.03 3.50
CA ARG A 116 24.28 5.58 3.56
C ARG A 116 24.82 5.50 4.98
N LYS A 117 24.29 6.31 5.89
CA LYS A 117 24.62 6.23 7.33
C LYS A 117 24.00 4.97 7.94
N GLU A 118 22.71 4.73 7.66
CA GLU A 118 21.99 3.55 8.16
C GLU A 118 22.47 2.25 7.50
N PHE A 119 22.83 2.29 6.22
CA PHE A 119 23.30 1.15 5.44
C PHE A 119 24.66 1.42 4.79
N PRO A 120 25.78 1.16 5.49
CA PRO A 120 27.12 1.40 4.96
C PRO A 120 27.44 0.64 3.67
N ASP A 121 26.83 -0.54 3.48
CA ASP A 121 26.99 -1.39 2.29
C ASP A 121 26.09 -0.96 1.12
N ALA A 122 25.46 0.22 1.20
CA ALA A 122 24.64 0.75 0.12
C ALA A 122 25.44 0.87 -1.19
N PRO A 123 24.86 0.46 -2.33
CA PRO A 123 25.57 0.44 -3.60
C PRO A 123 25.94 1.86 -4.04
N LYS A 124 27.22 2.09 -4.34
CA LYS A 124 27.71 3.40 -4.81
C LYS A 124 27.18 3.72 -6.21
N SER A 125 27.13 2.70 -7.07
CA SER A 125 26.57 2.74 -8.42
C SER A 125 25.27 1.94 -8.49
N THR A 126 24.27 2.48 -9.17
CA THR A 126 22.94 1.89 -9.27
C THR A 126 22.73 1.09 -10.56
N GLY A 127 23.67 1.16 -11.51
CA GLY A 127 23.52 0.58 -12.84
C GLY A 127 22.60 1.36 -13.79
N TYR A 128 21.93 2.41 -13.31
CA TYR A 128 21.08 3.30 -14.13
C TYR A 128 21.86 4.56 -14.46
N SER A 129 22.36 4.66 -15.69
CA SER A 129 23.16 5.80 -16.13
C SER A 129 22.29 6.88 -16.80
N ARG A 130 21.22 6.46 -17.48
CA ARG A 130 20.32 7.34 -18.22
C ARG A 130 18.96 7.44 -17.54
N ALA A 131 18.39 8.64 -17.63
CA ALA A 131 17.03 8.91 -17.20
C ALA A 131 16.01 7.94 -17.83
N SER A 132 16.12 7.71 -19.14
CA SER A 132 15.22 6.84 -19.89
C SER A 132 15.23 5.38 -19.42
N GLU A 133 16.37 4.88 -18.93
CA GLU A 133 16.49 3.51 -18.41
C GLU A 133 15.68 3.36 -17.12
N LEU A 134 15.75 4.35 -16.24
CA LEU A 134 15.00 4.38 -15.00
C LEU A 134 13.49 4.50 -15.27
N ASP A 135 13.09 5.40 -16.17
CA ASP A 135 11.68 5.58 -16.53
C ASP A 135 11.10 4.30 -17.14
N THR A 136 11.85 3.65 -18.03
CA THR A 136 11.45 2.35 -18.61
C THR A 136 11.30 1.27 -17.56
N ALA A 137 12.20 1.22 -16.56
CA ALA A 137 12.13 0.24 -15.48
C ALA A 137 10.89 0.44 -14.61
N PHE A 138 10.52 1.69 -14.30
CA PHE A 138 9.29 2.00 -13.56
C PHE A 138 8.03 1.66 -14.37
N GLU A 139 8.00 2.00 -15.66
CA GLU A 139 6.86 1.66 -16.53
C GLU A 139 6.64 0.15 -16.64
N GLN A 140 7.71 -0.63 -16.78
CA GLN A 140 7.63 -2.09 -16.75
C GLN A 140 7.07 -2.60 -15.41
N LEU A 141 7.48 -1.99 -14.30
CA LEU A 141 7.02 -2.36 -12.96
C LEU A 141 5.53 -2.04 -12.77
N PHE A 142 5.09 -0.84 -13.20
CA PHE A 142 3.67 -0.46 -13.15
C PHE A 142 2.81 -1.33 -14.05
N THR A 143 3.22 -1.53 -15.31
CA THR A 143 2.54 -2.43 -16.26
C THR A 143 2.40 -3.84 -15.69
N THR A 144 3.48 -4.36 -15.09
CA THR A 144 3.44 -5.69 -14.44
C THR A 144 2.48 -5.71 -13.27
N SER A 145 2.46 -4.65 -12.45
CA SER A 145 1.55 -4.54 -11.31
C SER A 145 0.08 -4.47 -11.75
N GLU A 146 -0.24 -3.74 -12.81
CA GLU A 146 -1.59 -3.61 -13.35
C GLU A 146 -2.06 -4.94 -13.93
N ASN A 147 -1.24 -5.57 -14.77
CA ASN A 147 -1.52 -6.89 -15.31
C ASN A 147 -1.72 -7.93 -14.18
N SER A 148 -1.00 -7.80 -13.07
CA SER A 148 -1.16 -8.72 -11.93
C SER A 148 -2.49 -8.53 -11.18
N ARG A 149 -3.07 -7.33 -11.21
CA ARG A 149 -4.39 -7.03 -10.62
C ARG A 149 -5.53 -7.61 -11.46
N GLU A 150 -5.39 -7.58 -12.78
CA GLU A 150 -6.42 -8.08 -13.71
C GLU A 150 -6.46 -9.61 -13.82
N LEU A 151 -5.37 -10.29 -13.46
CA LEU A 151 -5.33 -11.74 -13.46
C LEU A 151 -6.07 -12.30 -12.22
N GLY A 152 -7.30 -12.76 -12.44
CA GLY A 152 -8.04 -13.57 -11.46
C GLY A 152 -7.25 -14.81 -11.00
N PHE A 153 -7.57 -15.32 -9.81
CA PHE A 153 -6.89 -16.48 -9.21
C PHE A 153 -6.76 -17.66 -10.17
N ASP A 154 -7.84 -17.99 -10.90
CA ASP A 154 -7.87 -19.13 -11.83
C ASP A 154 -6.85 -19.00 -12.97
N LYS A 155 -6.64 -17.79 -13.49
CA LYS A 155 -5.62 -17.56 -14.54
C LYS A 155 -4.22 -17.71 -13.98
N ARG A 156 -3.97 -17.26 -12.74
CA ARG A 156 -2.69 -17.43 -12.04
C ARG A 156 -2.41 -18.89 -11.72
N ALA A 157 -3.41 -19.64 -11.24
CA ALA A 157 -3.30 -21.06 -10.98
C ALA A 157 -2.93 -21.85 -12.25
N ARG A 158 -3.57 -21.56 -13.39
CA ARG A 158 -3.24 -22.19 -14.69
C ARG A 158 -1.87 -21.78 -15.24
N GLN A 159 -1.41 -20.56 -14.99
CA GLN A 159 -0.05 -20.14 -15.37
C GLN A 159 1.01 -20.84 -14.51
N PHE A 160 0.74 -20.99 -13.21
CA PHE A 160 1.60 -21.73 -12.30
C PHE A 160 1.67 -23.21 -12.70
N GLU A 161 0.53 -23.86 -12.95
CA GLU A 161 0.46 -25.23 -13.44
C GLU A 161 1.28 -25.42 -14.73
N ARG A 162 1.18 -24.49 -15.67
CA ARG A 162 2.02 -24.50 -16.89
C ARG A 162 3.51 -24.38 -16.59
N LYS A 163 3.92 -23.42 -15.76
CA LYS A 163 5.33 -23.24 -15.38
C LYS A 163 5.90 -24.45 -14.64
N VAL A 164 5.10 -25.06 -13.77
CA VAL A 164 5.50 -26.28 -13.06
C VAL A 164 5.66 -27.43 -14.05
N SER A 165 4.69 -27.65 -14.93
CA SER A 165 4.79 -28.69 -15.97
C SER A 165 5.96 -28.45 -16.93
N GLU A 166 6.35 -27.21 -17.19
CA GLU A 166 7.50 -26.88 -18.04
C GLU A 166 8.85 -27.08 -17.32
N MET A 167 8.92 -26.88 -16.00
CA MET A 167 10.13 -27.21 -15.21
C MET A 167 10.36 -28.71 -15.05
N TYR A 168 9.30 -29.52 -15.10
CA TYR A 168 9.39 -30.97 -14.96
C TYR A 168 9.06 -31.65 -16.29
N GLU A 169 10.08 -31.97 -17.10
CA GLU A 169 9.91 -32.72 -18.37
C GLU A 169 9.16 -34.04 -18.19
N VAL A 170 9.25 -34.62 -16.99
CA VAL A 170 8.44 -35.75 -16.55
C VAL A 170 7.62 -35.27 -15.35
N ALA A 171 6.30 -35.22 -15.51
CA ALA A 171 5.39 -34.84 -14.43
C ALA A 171 5.71 -35.67 -13.17
N PRO A 172 6.02 -35.02 -12.03
CA PRO A 172 6.33 -35.73 -10.80
C PRO A 172 5.17 -36.67 -10.47
N THR A 173 5.46 -37.92 -10.13
CA THR A 173 4.44 -38.96 -9.91
C THR A 173 3.37 -38.57 -8.88
N TRP A 174 3.73 -37.73 -7.90
CA TRP A 174 2.81 -37.18 -6.90
C TRP A 174 1.76 -36.18 -7.45
N LEU A 175 1.97 -35.62 -8.65
CA LEU A 175 1.03 -34.72 -9.30
C LEU A 175 -0.15 -35.46 -9.95
N ASN A 176 0.04 -36.74 -10.32
CA ASN A 176 -1.00 -37.58 -10.92
C ASN A 176 -2.02 -38.12 -9.91
N ASP A 177 -1.73 -38.07 -8.60
CA ASP A 177 -2.65 -38.58 -7.57
C ASP A 177 -3.89 -37.69 -7.36
N ALA A 178 -3.86 -36.43 -7.82
CA ALA A 178 -4.99 -35.51 -7.69
C ALA A 178 -6.19 -35.85 -8.63
N MET A 179 -5.99 -36.65 -9.69
CA MET A 179 -7.11 -37.16 -10.49
C MET A 179 -7.83 -38.36 -9.85
N SER A 180 -7.28 -38.95 -8.78
CA SER A 180 -7.91 -40.05 -8.05
C SER A 180 -8.99 -39.60 -7.04
N VAL A 181 -9.10 -38.30 -6.75
CA VAL A 181 -10.08 -37.78 -5.78
C VAL A 181 -11.44 -37.43 -6.41
N ARG A 182 -11.65 -37.68 -7.71
CA ARG A 182 -13.01 -37.83 -8.25
C ARG A 182 -13.53 -39.24 -7.98
N SER A 183 -13.69 -39.58 -6.70
CA SER A 183 -14.44 -40.75 -6.28
C SER A 183 -15.86 -40.66 -6.82
N THR A 184 -16.19 -41.56 -7.74
CA THR A 184 -17.55 -41.80 -8.26
C THR A 184 -18.40 -42.61 -7.28
N ARG A 185 -18.04 -42.70 -5.99
CA ARG A 185 -18.82 -43.43 -4.99
C ARG A 185 -19.39 -42.52 -3.91
N SER A 186 -20.71 -42.37 -4.00
CA SER A 186 -21.68 -42.36 -2.90
C SER A 186 -22.58 -41.13 -2.85
N ILE A 187 -23.33 -40.91 -3.93
CA ILE A 187 -24.69 -40.34 -3.82
C ILE A 187 -25.60 -41.48 -3.34
N ARG A 188 -25.47 -41.87 -2.07
CA ARG A 188 -26.45 -42.72 -1.39
C ARG A 188 -27.24 -41.84 -0.42
N SER A 189 -28.46 -41.52 -0.87
CA SER A 189 -29.67 -41.70 -0.06
C SER A 189 -29.66 -41.10 1.35
N TRP A 190 -29.98 -39.82 1.44
CA TRP A 190 -30.57 -39.22 2.64
C TRP A 190 -32.01 -38.79 2.31
N LYS A 191 -32.84 -39.78 1.98
CA LYS A 191 -34.30 -39.68 2.08
C LYS A 191 -34.74 -40.67 3.14
N SER A 192 -35.03 -40.19 4.34
CA SER A 192 -36.32 -40.43 5.01
C SER A 192 -36.32 -39.96 6.47
N ALA A 193 -37.53 -39.58 6.90
CA ALA A 193 -38.00 -39.47 8.27
C ALA A 193 -37.62 -38.22 9.07
N ARG A 194 -38.38 -37.15 8.85
CA ARG A 194 -39.17 -36.56 9.94
C ARG A 194 -40.39 -35.78 9.40
N SER A 195 -41.49 -36.52 9.32
CA SER A 195 -42.85 -35.99 9.35
C SER A 195 -43.17 -35.62 10.81
N ALA A 196 -43.63 -34.39 11.06
CA ALA A 196 -44.92 -34.12 11.74
C ALA A 196 -45.05 -32.67 12.22
N LYS A 197 -46.03 -31.99 11.59
CA LYS A 197 -47.14 -31.20 12.20
C LYS A 197 -46.89 -29.82 12.82
N SER A 198 -47.92 -29.00 12.56
CA SER A 198 -48.40 -27.83 13.34
C SER A 198 -47.68 -26.52 13.05
N SER A 199 -48.26 -25.34 12.86
CA SER A 199 -49.62 -24.80 12.66
C SER A 199 -49.39 -23.28 12.43
N LYS A 200 -49.88 -22.68 11.34
CA LYS A 200 -51.06 -21.79 11.28
C LYS A 200 -51.00 -20.51 12.16
N SER A 201 -50.55 -19.39 11.60
CA SER A 201 -51.12 -18.02 11.74
C SER A 201 -50.28 -17.03 10.89
N LYS A 202 -50.84 -16.40 9.85
CA LYS A 202 -51.67 -15.18 9.77
C LYS A 202 -50.92 -13.86 10.03
N GLN A 203 -51.22 -12.91 9.14
CA GLN A 203 -51.04 -11.45 9.16
C GLN A 203 -49.65 -10.90 8.79
N SER A 204 -49.50 -9.73 8.15
CA SER A 204 -50.33 -8.86 7.29
C SER A 204 -49.49 -7.60 7.07
N HIS A 205 -49.63 -6.93 5.91
CA HIS A 205 -49.19 -5.55 5.64
C HIS A 205 -47.64 -5.36 5.62
N ARG A 206 -47.04 -4.46 4.84
CA ARG A 206 -47.52 -3.24 4.20
C ARG A 206 -46.54 -2.83 3.09
N SER A 207 -47.10 -2.28 2.04
CA SER A 207 -46.44 -1.61 0.93
C SER A 207 -45.90 -0.23 1.29
N SER A 208 -44.68 0.09 0.85
CA SER A 208 -44.17 1.44 0.56
C SER A 208 -42.82 1.24 -0.15
N LYS A 209 -42.59 1.45 -1.45
CA LYS A 209 -42.94 2.55 -2.37
C LYS A 209 -42.63 3.93 -1.81
N SER A 210 -41.41 4.37 -2.05
CA SER A 210 -41.05 5.79 -2.14
C SER A 210 -39.81 5.97 -3.03
N PRO A 211 -39.65 7.15 -3.63
CA PRO A 211 -39.17 7.28 -5.00
C PRO A 211 -37.78 7.90 -5.11
N THR A 212 -37.19 7.70 -6.30
CA THR A 212 -36.08 8.46 -6.85
C THR A 212 -36.43 9.93 -7.03
N PRO A 213 -35.47 10.86 -6.83
CA PRO A 213 -35.48 12.14 -7.51
C PRO A 213 -34.34 12.21 -8.52
N SER A 214 -34.73 12.18 -9.79
CA SER A 214 -34.01 12.80 -10.90
C SER A 214 -34.05 14.33 -10.78
N GLY A 215 -32.99 15.03 -11.19
CA GLY A 215 -33.14 16.40 -11.69
C GLY A 215 -32.09 17.39 -11.20
N SER A 216 -30.99 17.51 -11.97
CA SER A 216 -30.35 18.79 -12.25
C SER A 216 -31.34 19.71 -12.98
N PRO A 217 -31.30 21.04 -12.76
CA PRO A 217 -30.59 21.89 -13.72
C PRO A 217 -29.93 23.16 -13.13
N SER A 218 -28.86 23.63 -13.79
CA SER A 218 -28.38 25.01 -13.74
C SER A 218 -29.46 25.99 -14.25
N PRO A 219 -29.44 27.31 -13.91
CA PRO A 219 -28.63 28.24 -14.71
C PRO A 219 -28.13 29.54 -14.01
N ARG A 220 -27.10 30.14 -14.62
CA ARG A 220 -26.79 31.57 -14.83
C ARG A 220 -27.01 32.57 -13.67
N LYS A 221 -25.92 33.25 -13.29
CA LYS A 221 -25.67 34.67 -13.64
C LYS A 221 -24.18 34.87 -13.91
#